data_AF-A0A3B8SW70-F1
#
_entry.id   AF-A0A3B8SW70-F1
#
_cell.length_a   1.000
_cell.length_b   1.000
_cell.length_c   1.000
_cell.angle_alpha   90.00
_cell.angle_beta   90.00
_cell.angle_gamma   90.00
#
_symmetry.space_group_name_H-M   'P 1'
#
loop_
_entity.id
_entity.type
_entity.pdbx_description
1 polymer ?
#
loop_
_entity_poly.entity_id
_entity_poly.type
_entity_poly.pdbx_seq_one_letter_code
_entity_poly.pdbx_strand_id
1 'polypeptide(L)'
;MNIAEVIQDLQKYCISNTKEDKTIYKTSQNTFMEGFVGVMLNECTDSNDYEVYLYIKDKDLIASPLLLEKYKNVIDATNYYEELVDFIKNNTPENIVNRCKNTI
;
A
#
# COMPACT_ATOMS: atom_id res chain seq x y z
N MET A 1 20.73 1.76 -4.07
CA MET A 1 19.53 2.61 -3.96
C MET A 1 19.23 2.77 -2.49
N ASN A 2 19.12 3.98 -1.96
CA ASN A 2 18.83 4.21 -0.54
C ASN A 2 17.30 4.17 -0.33
N ILE A 3 16.80 3.51 0.71
CA ILE A 3 15.37 3.43 1.00
C ILE A 3 14.73 4.82 1.19
N ALA A 4 15.46 5.79 1.76
CA ALA A 4 14.99 7.16 1.92
C ALA A 4 14.72 7.83 0.57
N GLU A 5 15.63 7.65 -0.41
CA GLU A 5 15.45 8.16 -1.78
C GLU A 5 14.28 7.49 -2.49
N VAL A 6 14.11 6.18 -2.29
CA VAL A 6 12.97 5.42 -2.81
C VAL A 6 11.65 5.97 -2.28
N ILE A 7 11.55 6.16 -0.96
CA ILE A 7 10.33 6.67 -0.33
C ILE A 7 10.02 8.07 -0.84
N GLN A 8 11.00 8.97 -0.88
CA GLN A 8 10.81 10.34 -1.38
C GLN A 8 10.37 10.37 -2.85
N ASP A 9 10.89 9.46 -3.67
CA ASP A 9 10.47 9.36 -5.08
C ASP A 9 9.04 8.81 -5.19
N LEU A 10 8.71 7.76 -4.43
CA LEU A 10 7.39 7.14 -4.42
C LEU A 10 6.30 8.04 -3.84
N GLN A 11 6.64 9.01 -2.99
CA GLN A 11 5.70 10.04 -2.52
C GLN A 11 5.03 10.80 -3.66
N LYS A 12 5.68 10.93 -4.82
CA LYS A 12 5.11 11.58 -6.02
C LYS A 12 3.98 10.76 -6.68
N TYR A 13 3.91 9.47 -6.39
CA TYR A 13 2.94 8.52 -6.93
C TYR A 13 1.85 8.18 -5.90
N CYS A 14 1.93 8.75 -4.70
CA CYS A 14 0.91 8.54 -3.67
C CYS A 14 -0.38 9.24 -4.08
N ILE A 15 -1.47 8.48 -4.04
CA ILE A 15 -2.80 8.99 -4.40
C ILE A 15 -3.36 9.75 -3.21
N SER A 16 -3.94 10.93 -3.45
CA SER A 16 -4.63 11.69 -2.40
C SER A 16 -5.79 10.85 -1.84
N ASN A 17 -5.74 10.57 -0.55
CA ASN A 17 -6.80 9.85 0.13
C ASN A 17 -7.77 10.83 0.80
N THR A 18 -9.07 10.54 0.72
CA THR A 18 -10.09 11.31 1.44
C THR A 18 -9.99 11.05 2.95
N LYS A 19 -10.26 12.08 3.75
CA LYS A 19 -10.40 11.98 5.21
C LYS A 19 -11.74 11.31 5.54
N GLU A 20 -11.87 10.04 5.17
CA GLU A 20 -12.93 9.17 5.68
C GLU A 20 -12.44 8.52 6.98
N ASP A 21 -13.33 8.37 7.95
CA ASP A 21 -13.04 7.56 9.12
C ASP A 21 -12.91 6.10 8.70
N LYS A 22 -11.86 5.44 9.20
CA LYS A 22 -11.42 4.12 8.75
C LYS A 22 -11.02 3.24 9.91
N THR A 23 -11.39 1.98 9.82
CA THR A 23 -10.92 0.91 10.70
C THR A 23 -10.05 -0.07 9.94
N ILE A 24 -8.91 -0.45 10.53
CA ILE A 24 -8.03 -1.45 9.95
C ILE A 24 -8.75 -2.80 9.97
N TYR A 25 -8.98 -3.36 8.78
CA TYR A 25 -9.62 -4.65 8.62
C TYR A 25 -8.58 -5.77 8.51
N LYS A 26 -7.54 -5.59 7.66
CA LYS A 26 -6.37 -6.49 7.56
C LYS A 26 -5.09 -5.71 7.29
N THR A 27 -3.95 -6.25 7.74
CA THR A 27 -2.64 -5.75 7.37
C THR A 27 -1.59 -6.85 7.34
N SER A 28 -0.61 -6.71 6.45
CA SER A 28 0.56 -7.57 6.34
C SER A 28 1.77 -6.71 6.01
N GLN A 29 2.94 -7.05 6.55
CA GLN A 29 4.18 -6.35 6.27
C GLN A 29 5.35 -7.33 6.14
N ASN A 30 6.34 -6.96 5.33
CA ASN A 30 7.60 -7.68 5.17
C ASN A 30 8.78 -6.72 5.26
N THR A 31 9.95 -7.25 5.58
CA THR A 31 11.21 -6.52 5.44
C THR A 31 11.41 -6.10 3.99
N PHE A 32 11.75 -4.83 3.79
CA PHE A 32 11.98 -4.24 2.49
C PHE A 32 13.19 -3.32 2.57
N MET A 33 14.30 -3.72 1.95
CA MET A 33 15.58 -3.03 2.09
C MET A 33 15.93 -2.86 3.59
N GLU A 34 16.17 -1.64 4.07
CA GLU A 34 16.44 -1.31 5.49
C GLU A 34 15.17 -1.00 6.30
N GLY A 35 13.98 -1.05 5.67
CA GLY A 35 12.70 -0.73 6.28
C GLY A 35 11.63 -1.78 5.99
N PHE A 36 10.40 -1.33 5.71
CA PHE A 36 9.24 -2.21 5.54
C PHE A 36 8.40 -1.83 4.34
N VAL A 37 7.85 -2.86 3.70
CA VAL A 37 6.73 -2.75 2.76
C VAL A 37 5.53 -3.45 3.39
N GLY A 38 4.36 -2.85 3.29
CA GLY A 38 3.15 -3.46 3.80
C GLY A 38 1.93 -3.15 2.96
N VAL A 39 0.91 -3.97 3.17
CA VAL A 39 -0.41 -3.84 2.56
C VAL A 39 -1.40 -3.60 3.69
N MET A 40 -2.32 -2.69 3.47
CA MET A 40 -3.40 -2.37 4.40
C MET A 40 -4.73 -2.49 3.66
N LEU A 41 -5.68 -3.16 4.29
CA LEU A 41 -7.08 -3.20 3.91
C LEU A 41 -7.87 -2.55 5.05
N ASN A 42 -8.54 -1.45 4.75
CA ASN A 42 -9.37 -0.70 5.68
C ASN A 42 -10.84 -0.84 5.30
N GLU A 43 -11.71 -0.70 6.28
CA GLU A 43 -13.14 -0.48 6.11
C GLU A 43 -13.44 1.01 6.37
N CYS A 44 -14.04 1.69 5.40
CA CYS A 44 -14.49 3.07 5.51
C CYS A 44 -15.82 3.11 6.24
N THR A 45 -15.82 3.58 7.49
CA THR A 45 -16.98 3.46 8.40
C THR A 45 -18.20 4.24 7.93
N ASP A 46 -18.00 5.31 7.17
CA ASP A 46 -19.09 6.17 6.70
C ASP A 46 -19.80 5.63 5.45
N SER A 47 -19.07 4.90 4.58
CA SER A 47 -19.61 4.42 3.30
C SER A 47 -19.80 2.91 3.21
N ASN A 48 -19.34 2.14 4.21
CA ASN A 48 -19.20 0.68 4.16
C ASN A 48 -18.40 0.20 2.93
N ASP A 49 -17.55 1.06 2.37
CA ASP A 49 -16.59 0.67 1.34
C ASP A 49 -15.31 0.14 1.99
N TYR A 50 -14.53 -0.57 1.20
CA TYR A 50 -13.22 -1.09 1.57
C TYR A 50 -12.14 -0.40 0.75
N GLU A 51 -11.00 -0.17 1.38
CA GLU A 51 -9.86 0.47 0.76
C GLU A 51 -8.62 -0.40 0.95
N VAL A 52 -7.93 -0.70 -0.14
CA VAL A 52 -6.69 -1.46 -0.12
C VAL A 52 -5.58 -0.61 -0.68
N TYR A 53 -4.43 -0.58 0.00
CA TYR A 53 -3.23 0.05 -0.52
C TYR A 53 -1.95 -0.59 0.01
N LEU A 54 -0.87 -0.33 -0.70
CA LEU A 54 0.50 -0.59 -0.30
C LEU A 54 1.12 0.64 0.36
N TYR A 55 2.02 0.43 1.31
CA TYR A 55 2.88 1.47 1.88
C TYR A 55 4.33 0.99 1.96
N ILE A 56 5.28 1.92 1.84
CA ILE A 56 6.70 1.67 2.14
C ILE A 56 7.12 2.67 3.21
N LYS A 57 7.79 2.18 4.26
CA LYS A 57 8.17 2.96 5.43
C LYS A 57 9.62 2.67 5.85
N ASP A 58 10.34 3.73 6.21
CA ASP A 58 11.60 3.67 6.93
C ASP A 58 11.63 4.75 8.01
N LYS A 59 11.79 4.37 9.28
CA LYS A 59 11.80 5.28 10.44
C LYS A 59 10.62 6.27 10.40
N ASP A 60 10.92 7.53 10.09
CA ASP A 60 9.98 8.67 10.04
C ASP A 60 9.48 8.98 8.63
N LEU A 61 9.94 8.26 7.61
CA LEU A 61 9.56 8.43 6.21
C LEU A 61 8.54 7.36 5.80
N ILE A 62 7.51 7.78 5.08
CA ILE A 62 6.49 6.89 4.52
C ILE A 62 6.03 7.38 3.14
N ALA A 63 5.88 6.44 2.21
CA ALA A 63 5.14 6.61 0.97
C ALA A 63 3.84 5.80 1.08
N SER A 64 2.71 6.50 1.16
CA SER A 64 1.38 5.91 1.29
C SER A 64 0.31 6.96 0.94
N PRO A 65 -0.83 6.55 0.36
CA PRO A 65 -1.11 5.21 -0.16
C PRO A 65 -0.55 5.03 -1.58
N LEU A 66 0.05 3.85 -1.83
CA LEU A 66 0.49 3.39 -3.15
C LEU A 66 -0.46 2.28 -3.62
N LEU A 67 -0.70 2.16 -4.94
CA LEU A 67 -1.60 1.13 -5.49
C LEU A 67 -2.96 1.12 -4.79
N LEU A 68 -3.52 2.31 -4.58
CA LEU A 68 -4.78 2.50 -3.86
C LEU A 68 -5.95 2.05 -4.73
N GLU A 69 -6.76 1.12 -4.23
CA GLU A 69 -8.03 0.74 -4.83
C GLU A 69 -9.15 0.70 -3.79
N LYS A 70 -10.35 1.11 -4.21
CA LYS A 70 -11.56 1.11 -3.39
C LYS A 70 -12.57 0.10 -3.93
N TYR A 71 -13.25 -0.61 -3.04
CA TYR A 71 -14.19 -1.67 -3.35
C TYR A 71 -15.46 -1.52 -2.52
N LYS A 72 -16.61 -1.85 -3.11
CA LYS A 72 -17.91 -1.83 -2.39
C LYS A 72 -18.18 -3.09 -1.58
N ASN A 73 -17.32 -4.10 -1.69
CA ASN A 73 -17.50 -5.38 -1.02
C ASN A 73 -16.18 -5.94 -0.54
N VAL A 74 -16.25 -6.68 0.57
CA VAL A 74 -15.09 -7.22 1.26
C VAL A 74 -14.39 -8.34 0.50
N ILE A 75 -15.09 -9.04 -0.40
CA ILE A 75 -14.56 -10.18 -1.14
C ILE A 75 -13.54 -9.69 -2.17
N ASP A 76 -13.93 -8.75 -3.02
CA ASP A 76 -13.04 -8.16 -4.03
C ASP A 76 -11.87 -7.43 -3.37
N ALA A 77 -12.13 -6.69 -2.29
CA ALA A 77 -11.10 -6.03 -1.51
C ALA A 77 -10.10 -7.03 -0.89
N THR A 78 -10.59 -8.18 -0.40
CA THR A 78 -9.74 -9.25 0.13
C THR A 78 -8.91 -9.88 -0.98
N ASN A 79 -9.48 -10.15 -2.15
CA ASN A 79 -8.75 -10.73 -3.28
C ASN A 79 -7.58 -9.82 -3.69
N TYR A 80 -7.83 -8.53 -3.86
CA TYR A 80 -6.76 -7.59 -4.20
C TYR A 80 -5.72 -7.41 -3.09
N TYR A 81 -6.16 -7.41 -1.82
CA TYR A 81 -5.25 -7.45 -0.68
C TYR A 81 -4.32 -8.66 -0.74
N GLU A 82 -4.85 -9.86 -1.01
CA GLU A 82 -4.07 -11.09 -1.12
C GLU A 82 -3.10 -11.05 -2.31
N GLU A 83 -3.52 -10.51 -3.46
CA GLU A 83 -2.66 -10.27 -4.62
C GLU A 83 -1.47 -9.35 -4.27
N LEU A 84 -1.73 -8.24 -3.58
CA LEU A 84 -0.67 -7.33 -3.16
C LEU A 84 0.25 -7.97 -2.11
N VAL A 85 -0.31 -8.75 -1.19
CA VAL A 85 0.48 -9.48 -0.17
C VAL A 85 1.41 -10.49 -0.83
N ASP A 86 0.92 -11.27 -1.78
CA ASP A 86 1.73 -12.23 -2.52
C ASP A 86 2.75 -11.52 -3.41
N PHE A 87 2.38 -10.38 -4.00
CA PHE A 87 3.29 -9.55 -4.76
C PHE A 87 4.48 -9.09 -3.91
N ILE A 88 4.25 -8.51 -2.73
CA ILE A 88 5.34 -8.01 -1.87
C ILE A 88 6.16 -9.13 -1.21
N LYS A 89 5.63 -10.35 -1.11
CA LYS A 89 6.36 -11.52 -0.60
C LYS A 89 7.30 -12.12 -1.65
N ASN A 90 6.88 -12.11 -2.92
CA ASN A 90 7.51 -12.88 -3.98
C ASN A 90 8.28 -12.03 -5.00
N ASN A 91 8.49 -10.73 -4.74
CA ASN A 91 9.18 -9.83 -5.66
C ASN A 91 10.36 -9.10 -5.01
N THR A 92 11.31 -8.68 -5.86
CA THR A 92 12.45 -7.85 -5.44
C THR A 92 11.99 -6.43 -5.12
N PRO A 93 12.77 -5.68 -4.31
CA PRO A 93 12.50 -4.27 -4.07
C PRO A 93 12.35 -3.45 -5.35
N GLU A 94 13.17 -3.71 -6.36
CA GLU A 94 13.12 -3.03 -7.67
C GLU A 94 11.79 -3.26 -8.39
N ASN A 95 11.30 -4.50 -8.41
CA ASN A 95 10.00 -4.82 -9.01
C ASN A 95 8.84 -4.16 -8.28
N ILE A 96 8.89 -4.12 -6.95
CA ILE A 96 7.88 -3.44 -6.12
C ILE A 96 7.86 -1.94 -6.42
N VAL A 97 9.03 -1.29 -6.44
CA VAL A 97 9.15 0.13 -6.78
C VAL A 97 8.63 0.41 -8.19
N ASN A 98 9.01 -0.41 -9.18
CA ASN A 98 8.56 -0.24 -10.56
C ASN A 98 7.03 -0.39 -10.68
N ARG A 99 6.42 -1.36 -9.97
CA ARG A 99 4.96 -1.51 -9.96
C ARG A 99 4.25 -0.28 -9.39
N CYS A 100 4.78 0.29 -8.31
CA CYS A 100 4.24 1.51 -7.70
C CYS A 100 4.34 2.76 -8.60
N LYS A 101 5.29 2.77 -9.54
CA LYS A 101 5.49 3.88 -10.49
C LYS A 101 4.63 3.77 -11.74
N ASN A 102 4.30 2.55 -12.16
CA ASN A 102 3.57 2.27 -13.40
C ASN A 102 2.04 2.40 -13.27
N THR A 103 1.54 2.99 -12.19
CA THR A 103 0.10 3.08 -11.86
C THR A 103 -0.53 4.44 -12.23
N ILE A 104 0.17 5.27 -13.00
CA ILE A 104 -0.34 6.55 -13.54
C ILE A 104 -0.69 6.38 -15.02
#